data_AF-A0A7V9VXH2-F1
#
_entry.id   AF-A0A7V9VXH2-F1
#
_cell.length_a   1.000
_cell.length_b   1.000
_cell.length_c   1.000
_cell.angle_alpha   90.00
_cell.angle_beta   90.00
_cell.angle_gamma   90.00
#
_symmetry.space_group_name_H-M   'P 1'
#
loop_
_entity.id
_entity.type
_entity.pdbx_description
1 polymer ?
#
loop_
_entity_poly.entity_id
_entity_poly.type
_entity_poly.pdbx_seq_one_letter_code
_entity_poly.pdbx_strand_id
1 'polypeptide(L)' 'MRSQGETNGLEVRLIRQEVSPYLATPDDSHGTLERRLNDGYARIEQALTQGEDVTAWEDFWIELLRQYEAAVDCLPEAA' A
#
# COMPACT_ATOMS: atom_id res chain seq x y z
N MET A 1 -49.72 -27.45 5.00
CA MET A 1 -48.66 -28.42 4.65
C MET A 1 -47.63 -27.70 3.81
N ARG A 2 -46.32 -27.86 4.12
CA ARG A 2 -45.13 -27.05 3.75
C ARG A 2 -44.86 -25.90 4.76
N SER A 3 -44.14 -26.17 5.85
CA SER A 3 -42.67 -26.24 6.04
C SER A 3 -42.05 -24.83 6.04
N GLN A 4 -41.55 -24.31 7.17
CA GLN A 4 -40.14 -24.42 7.61
C GLN A 4 -39.19 -24.27 6.41
N GLY A 5 -38.29 -23.31 6.28
CA GLY A 5 -37.69 -22.40 7.25
C GLY A 5 -36.19 -22.49 6.98
N GLU A 6 -35.57 -21.53 6.29
CA GLU A 6 -34.13 -21.58 6.02
C GLU A 6 -33.58 -20.17 5.76
N THR A 7 -32.86 -19.67 6.76
CA THR A 7 -31.59 -18.91 6.64
C THR A 7 -31.61 -17.73 5.66
N ASN A 8 -31.91 -16.51 6.11
CA ASN A 8 -30.90 -15.62 6.70
C ASN A 8 -29.45 -15.99 6.32
N GLY A 9 -28.90 -15.29 5.34
CA GLY A 9 -27.47 -15.31 5.07
C GLY A 9 -27.11 -15.46 3.60
N LEU A 10 -27.25 -14.40 2.79
CA LEU A 10 -26.42 -14.15 1.59
C LEU A 10 -26.30 -12.65 1.24
N GLU A 11 -26.44 -11.72 2.19
CA GLU A 11 -26.12 -10.27 1.98
C GLU A 11 -24.73 -9.89 2.54
N VAL A 12 -23.80 -10.83 2.54
CA VAL A 12 -22.40 -10.51 2.79
C VAL A 12 -21.56 -11.27 1.77
N ARG A 13 -20.66 -10.53 1.13
CA ARG A 13 -19.57 -10.94 0.22
C ARG A 13 -19.85 -10.79 -1.27
N LEU A 14 -19.80 -9.55 -1.71
CA LEU A 14 -19.11 -9.19 -2.96
C LEU A 14 -18.23 -7.93 -2.73
N ILE A 15 -17.49 -7.92 -1.63
CA ILE A 15 -16.22 -7.18 -1.55
C ILE A 15 -15.17 -8.14 -2.08
N ARG A 16 -15.10 -8.27 -3.41
CA ARG A 16 -14.04 -9.05 -4.06
C ARG A 16 -13.48 -8.24 -5.21
N GLN A 17 -12.30 -7.69 -4.95
CA GLN A 17 -11.19 -7.65 -5.90
C GLN A 17 -11.39 -6.78 -7.15
N GLU A 18 -11.32 -5.46 -6.98
CA GLU A 18 -10.71 -4.59 -7.99
C GLU A 18 -9.50 -3.89 -7.38
N VAL A 19 -8.47 -4.69 -7.09
CA VAL A 19 -7.10 -4.16 -7.11
C VAL A 19 -6.78 -3.89 -8.57
N SER A 20 -7.19 -2.71 -9.05
CA SER A 20 -6.81 -2.19 -10.35
C SER A 20 -5.30 -1.90 -10.32
N PRO A 21 -4.47 -2.60 -11.11
CA PRO A 21 -3.02 -2.41 -11.08
C PRO A 21 -2.51 -1.48 -12.19
N TYR A 22 -3.32 -0.56 -12.75
CA TYR A 22 -2.96 0.05 -14.04
C TYR A 22 -3.26 1.53 -14.29
N LEU A 23 -3.16 2.41 -13.30
CA LEU A 23 -2.95 3.84 -13.60
C LEU A 23 -1.89 4.41 -12.66
N ALA A 24 -0.62 4.12 -12.97
CA ALA A 24 0.47 5.02 -12.65
C ALA A 24 0.26 6.30 -13.48
N THR A 25 -0.60 7.20 -13.01
CA THR A 25 -0.56 8.59 -13.42
C THR A 25 0.69 9.21 -12.81
N PRO A 26 1.41 10.11 -13.50
CA PRO A 26 2.56 10.86 -12.97
C PRO A 26 2.12 11.92 -11.94
N ASP A 27 1.15 11.57 -11.10
CA ASP A 27 0.83 12.24 -9.86
C ASP A 27 1.63 11.54 -8.74
N ASP A 28 2.94 11.52 -8.94
CA ASP A 28 3.95 11.35 -7.89
C ASP A 28 3.97 12.63 -7.02
N SER A 29 2.78 13.08 -6.63
CA SER A 29 2.63 14.09 -5.60
C SER A 29 3.36 13.55 -4.37
N HIS A 30 4.19 14.38 -3.77
CA HIS A 30 4.92 14.13 -2.53
C HIS A 30 4.19 13.23 -1.52
N GLY A 31 2.88 13.44 -1.34
CA GLY A 31 2.04 12.63 -0.44
C GLY A 31 1.83 11.16 -0.86
N THR A 32 1.86 10.84 -2.16
CA THR A 32 1.79 9.45 -2.65
C THR A 32 3.07 8.68 -2.32
N LEU A 33 4.23 9.32 -2.49
CA LEU A 33 5.53 8.75 -2.13
C LEU A 33 5.69 8.60 -0.61
N GLU A 34 5.34 9.63 0.16
CA GLU A 34 5.36 9.59 1.63
C GLU A 34 4.50 8.45 2.19
N ARG A 35 3.28 8.29 1.65
CA ARG A 35 2.40 7.19 2.04
C ARG A 35 2.99 5.83 1.71
N ARG A 36 3.58 5.68 0.52
CA ARG A 36 4.21 4.41 0.09
C ARG A 36 5.44 4.08 0.92
N LEU A 37 6.19 5.09 1.38
CA LEU A 37 7.29 4.92 2.33
C LEU A 37 6.78 4.45 3.69
N ASN A 38 5.73 5.06 4.21
CA ASN A 38 5.13 4.66 5.49
C ASN A 38 4.56 3.23 5.45
N ASP A 39 3.82 2.88 4.39
CA ASP A 39 3.31 1.53 4.16
C ASP A 39 4.45 0.51 3.99
N GLY A 40 5.51 0.86 3.26
CA GLY A 40 6.70 0.01 3.08
C GLY A 40 7.43 -0.26 4.39
N TYR A 41 7.62 0.77 5.22
CA TYR A 41 8.26 0.65 6.53
C TYR A 41 7.44 -0.24 7.47
N ALA A 42 6.13 -0.02 7.58
CA ALA A 42 5.25 -0.84 8.42
C ALA A 42 5.28 -2.32 8.02
N ARG A 43 5.39 -2.60 6.72
CA ARG A 43 5.50 -3.97 6.20
C ARG A 43 6.84 -4.62 6.53
N ILE A 44 7.93 -3.87 6.45
CA ILE A 44 9.27 -4.32 6.86
C ILE A 44 9.29 -4.63 8.36
N GLU A 45 8.73 -3.75 9.20
CA GLU A 45 8.63 -4.00 10.64
C GLU A 45 7.82 -5.27 10.94
N GLN A 46 6.69 -5.49 10.26
CA GLN A 46 5.90 -6.71 10.45
C GLN A 46 6.68 -7.97 10.04
N ALA A 47 7.38 -7.96 8.91
CA ALA A 47 8.18 -9.11 8.48
C ALA A 47 9.39 -9.36 9.42
N LEU A 48 10.03 -8.31 9.91
CA LEU A 48 11.07 -8.42 10.94
C LEU A 48 10.54 -9.09 12.21
N THR A 49 9.34 -8.72 12.67
CA THR A 49 8.73 -9.37 13.84
C THR A 49 8.38 -10.85 13.59
N GLN A 50 8.21 -11.24 12.33
CA GLN A 50 7.99 -12.63 11.92
C GLN A 50 9.30 -13.40 11.69
N GLY A 51 10.46 -12.74 11.80
CA GLY A 51 11.77 -13.34 11.53
C GLY A 51 12.03 -13.60 10.05
N GLU A 52 11.32 -12.89 9.18
CA GLU A 52 11.48 -13.00 7.73
C GLU A 52 12.65 -12.14 7.24
N ASP A 53 13.31 -12.58 6.16
CA ASP A 53 14.40 -11.82 5.56
C ASP A 53 13.84 -10.62 4.80
N VAL A 54 14.09 -9.42 5.33
CA VAL A 54 13.59 -8.16 4.76
C VAL A 54 14.66 -7.40 3.98
N THR A 55 15.86 -7.95 3.79
CA THR A 55 16.97 -7.22 3.15
C THR A 55 16.62 -6.71 1.76
N ALA A 56 15.90 -7.50 0.97
CA ALA A 56 15.41 -7.07 -0.35
C ALA A 56 14.33 -5.97 -0.25
N TRP A 57 13.54 -5.96 0.82
CA TRP A 57 12.50 -4.96 1.04
C TRP A 57 13.10 -3.65 1.57
N GLU A 58 14.12 -3.74 2.42
CA GLU A 58 14.92 -2.60 2.88
C GLU A 58 15.63 -1.91 1.72
N ASP A 59 16.27 -2.67 0.82
CA ASP A 59 16.94 -2.12 -0.37
C ASP A 59 15.95 -1.37 -1.27
N PHE A 60 14.78 -1.97 -1.53
CA PHE A 60 13.70 -1.33 -2.27
C PHE A 60 13.15 -0.09 -1.56
N TRP A 61 13.02 -0.13 -0.24
CA TRP A 61 12.55 1.01 0.56
C TRP A 61 13.55 2.18 0.55
N ILE A 62 14.85 1.89 0.58
CA ILE A 62 15.92 2.88 0.43
C ILE A 62 15.89 3.52 -0.96
N GLU A 63 15.65 2.74 -2.02
CA GLU A 63 15.51 3.29 -3.38
C GLU A 63 14.27 4.20 -3.50
N LEU A 64 13.17 3.84 -2.84
CA LEU A 64 11.97 4.67 -2.78
C LEU A 64 12.22 5.98 -2.01
N LEU A 65 13.00 5.93 -0.92
CA LEU A 65 13.40 7.10 -0.14
C LEU A 65 14.19 8.09 -1.00
N ARG A 66 15.16 7.60 -1.78
CA ARG A 66 15.96 8.46 -2.67
C ARG A 66 15.12 9.14 -3.74
N GLN A 67 14.12 8.45 -4.26
CA GLN A 67 13.18 9.04 -5.22
C GLN A 67 12.33 10.14 -4.58
N TYR A 68 11.89 9.93 -3.34
CA TYR A 68 11.21 10.96 -2.55
C TYR A 68 12.11 12.15 -2.25
N GLU A 69 13.35 11.93 -1.80
CA GLU A 69 14.33 13.00 -1.56
C GLU A 69 14.58 13.81 -2.83
N ALA A 70 14.74 13.16 -3.99
CA ALA A 70 14.90 13.84 -5.27
C ALA A 70 13.65 14.65 -5.68
N ALA A 71 12.46 14.12 -5.41
CA ALA A 71 11.20 14.83 -5.66
C ALA A 71 11.04 16.07 -4.76
N VAL A 72 11.51 15.98 -3.50
CA VAL A 72 11.53 17.09 -2.55
C VAL A 72 12.59 18.12 -2.90
N ASP A 73 13.80 17.69 -3.22
CA ASP A 73 14.94 18.57 -3.55
C ASP A 73 14.68 19.37 -4.85
N CYS A 74 13.91 18.79 -5.77
CA CYS A 74 13.48 19.47 -6.99
C CYS A 74 12.35 20.50 -6.75
N LEU A 75 11.74 20.56 -5.55
CA LEU A 75 10.85 21.67 -5.21
C LEU A 75 11.71 22.92 -5.06
N PRO A 76 11.46 23.99 -5.84
CA PRO A 76 12.16 25.24 -5.62
C PRO A 76 11.84 25.69 -4.20
N GLU A 77 12.89 25.85 -3.38
CA GLU A 77 12.82 26.59 -2.13
C GLU A 77 12.10 27.91 -2.45
N ALA A 78 10.84 28.01 -2.03
CA ALA A 78 10.01 29.16 -2.30
C ALA A 78 10.59 30.34 -1.50
N ALA A 79 11.48 31.10 -2.15
CA ALA A 79 12.02 32.38 -1.69
C ALA A 79 10.99 33.51 -1.85
#